data_AF-A0A3B5AEK9-F1
#
_entry.id   AF-A0A3B5AEK9-F1
#
_cell.length_a   1.000
_cell.length_b   1.000
_cell.length_c   1.000
_cell.angle_alpha   90.00
_cell.angle_beta   90.00
_cell.angle_gamma   90.00
#
_symmetry.space_group_name_H-M   'P 1'
#
loop_
_entity.id
_entity.type
_entity.pdbx_description
1 polymer ?
#
loop_
_entity_poly.entity_id
_entity_poly.type
_entity_poly.pdbx_seq_one_letter_code
_entity_poly.pdbx_strand_id
1 'polypeptide(L)'
;MVIRVYVASSSGSVAVKKQQQAVVGFLEANRISFQEVDITMQEDQRLWMYRNIPRNKQPEKGNPLPPQIFNQDQYCGCTGEESSILKCPHRTLGVNNCGHGEDAGVVCSGELLIYL
;
A
#
# COMPACT_ATOMS: atom_id res chain seq x y z
N MET A 1 -5.64 -14.33 7.41
CA MET A 1 -5.04 -13.25 6.60
C MET A 1 -5.29 -11.95 7.34
N VAL A 2 -4.27 -11.14 7.60
CA VAL A 2 -4.45 -9.85 8.29
C VAL A 2 -3.68 -8.81 7.50
N ILE A 3 -4.40 -7.90 6.85
CA ILE A 3 -3.79 -6.73 6.22
C ILE A 3 -3.43 -5.75 7.33
N ARG A 4 -2.18 -5.30 7.37
CA ARG A 4 -1.71 -4.25 8.28
C ARG A 4 -1.44 -3.00 7.46
N VAL A 5 -2.05 -1.89 7.87
CA VAL A 5 -1.85 -0.57 7.26
C VAL A 5 -1.15 0.31 8.28
N TYR A 6 0.13 0.59 8.03
CA TYR A 6 0.93 1.46 8.89
C TYR A 6 0.68 2.92 8.51
N VAL A 7 0.23 3.73 9.47
CA VAL A 7 -0.14 5.14 9.26
C VAL A 7 0.57 6.04 10.27
N ALA A 8 0.72 7.33 9.97
CA ALA A 8 1.11 8.35 10.94
C ALA A 8 0.00 9.38 11.09
N SER A 9 -0.74 9.32 12.21
CA SER A 9 -1.84 10.24 12.50
C SER A 9 -1.38 11.69 12.63
N SER A 10 -0.20 11.93 13.23
CA SER A 10 0.33 13.30 13.43
C SER A 10 1.18 13.83 12.27
N SER A 11 1.16 13.19 11.10
CA SER A 11 1.98 13.63 9.96
C SER A 11 1.67 15.08 9.56
N GLY A 12 2.70 15.93 9.46
CA GLY A 12 2.56 17.31 9.00
C GLY A 12 2.35 17.43 7.48
N SER A 13 2.60 16.37 6.71
CA SER A 13 2.47 16.37 5.26
C SER A 13 1.03 16.12 4.82
N VAL A 14 0.43 17.11 4.15
CA VAL A 14 -0.92 16.99 3.56
C VAL A 14 -0.99 15.85 2.55
N ALA A 15 0.06 15.65 1.75
CA ALA A 15 0.13 14.58 0.77
C ALA A 15 0.08 13.19 1.44
N VAL A 16 0.85 13.02 2.54
CA VAL A 16 0.83 11.78 3.33
C VAL A 16 -0.55 11.53 3.93
N LYS A 17 -1.16 12.54 4.56
CA LYS A 17 -2.51 12.43 5.12
C LYS A 17 -3.55 12.04 4.07
N LYS A 18 -3.53 12.68 2.91
CA LYS A 18 -4.44 12.38 1.80
C LYS A 18 -4.24 10.95 1.28
N GLN A 19 -2.99 10.51 1.15
CA GLN A 19 -2.68 9.16 0.71
C GLN A 19 -3.13 8.10 1.73
N GLN A 20 -2.91 8.33 3.03
CA GLN A 20 -3.41 7.47 4.10
C GLN A 20 -4.94 7.35 4.06
N GLN A 21 -5.64 8.48 3.96
CA GLN A 21 -7.11 8.50 3.86
C GLN A 21 -7.63 7.77 2.63
N ALA A 22 -6.96 7.91 1.47
CA ALA A 22 -7.35 7.20 0.26
C ALA A 22 -7.22 5.67 0.43
N VAL A 23 -6.12 5.20 1.02
CA VAL A 23 -5.89 3.77 1.27
C VAL A 23 -6.90 3.22 2.28
N VAL A 24 -7.05 3.87 3.44
CA VAL A 24 -7.96 3.43 4.51
C VAL A 24 -9.40 3.46 4.02
N GLY A 25 -9.83 4.56 3.41
CA GLY A 25 -11.19 4.70 2.88
C GLY A 25 -11.52 3.70 1.79
N PHE A 26 -10.55 3.33 0.93
CA PHE A 26 -10.74 2.27 -0.06
C PHE A 26 -10.98 0.90 0.60
N LEU A 27 -10.19 0.55 1.62
CA LEU A 27 -10.34 -0.75 2.31
C LEU A 27 -11.68 -0.82 3.05
N GLU A 28 -12.08 0.25 3.72
CA GLU A 28 -13.37 0.36 4.41
C GLU A 28 -14.55 0.26 3.44
N ALA A 29 -14.53 1.01 2.33
CA ALA A 29 -15.61 1.03 1.35
C ALA A 29 -15.86 -0.36 0.73
N ASN A 30 -14.80 -1.15 0.55
CA ASN A 30 -14.86 -2.50 0.01
C ASN A 30 -15.04 -3.58 1.09
N ARG A 31 -15.22 -3.21 2.36
CA ARG A 31 -15.35 -4.14 3.51
C ARG A 31 -14.17 -5.12 3.64
N ILE A 32 -12.98 -4.71 3.21
CA ILE A 32 -11.77 -5.49 3.34
C ILE A 32 -11.30 -5.38 4.79
N SER A 33 -11.08 -6.50 5.47
CA SER A 33 -10.62 -6.48 6.87
C SER A 33 -9.13 -6.13 6.98
N PHE A 34 -8.81 -5.10 7.75
CA PHE A 34 -7.44 -4.67 8.01
C PHE A 34 -7.25 -4.19 9.46
N GLN A 35 -6.00 -4.11 9.87
CA GLN A 35 -5.54 -3.53 11.12
C GLN A 35 -4.79 -2.22 10.80
N GLU A 36 -5.30 -1.11 11.30
CA GLU A 36 -4.57 0.16 11.28
C GLU A 36 -3.52 0.17 12.40
N VAL A 37 -2.27 0.48 12.05
CA VAL A 37 -1.14 0.55 12.98
C VAL A 37 -0.58 1.97 12.95
N ASP A 38 -0.93 2.78 13.94
CA ASP A 38 -0.40 4.15 14.06
C ASP A 38 1.02 4.14 14.62
N ILE A 39 1.99 4.57 13.81
CA ILE A 39 3.42 4.59 14.14
C ILE A 39 3.87 5.88 14.84
N THR A 40 2.99 6.86 15.03
CA THR A 40 3.33 8.17 15.59
C THR A 40 4.01 8.10 16.95
N MET A 41 3.47 7.24 17.84
CA MET A 41 3.96 7.07 19.22
C MET A 41 4.46 5.63 19.48
N GLN A 42 4.64 4.83 18.43
CA GLN A 42 5.01 3.41 18.53
C GLN A 42 6.30 3.14 17.76
N GLU A 43 7.44 3.38 18.42
CA GLU A 43 8.75 3.25 17.80
C GLU A 43 9.04 1.83 17.29
N ASP A 44 8.65 0.81 18.05
CA ASP A 44 8.84 -0.59 17.63
C ASP A 44 8.09 -0.91 16.34
N GLN A 45 6.85 -0.43 16.21
CA GLN A 45 6.05 -0.60 14.99
C GLN A 45 6.62 0.18 13.81
N ARG A 46 7.09 1.41 14.05
CA ARG A 46 7.79 2.23 13.07
C ARG A 46 9.05 1.53 12.53
N LEU A 47 9.86 0.99 13.44
CA LEU A 47 11.11 0.32 13.10
C LEU A 47 10.86 -1.01 12.39
N TRP A 48 9.85 -1.76 12.83
CA TRP A 48 9.40 -2.97 12.15
C TRP A 48 8.99 -2.66 10.71
N MET A 49 8.19 -1.61 10.50
CA MET A 49 7.78 -1.17 9.17
C MET A 49 9.00 -0.88 8.29
N TYR A 50 9.98 -0.10 8.77
CA TYR A 50 11.17 0.24 7.99
C TYR A 50 12.00 -0.98 7.58
N ARG A 51 12.15 -1.95 8.48
CA ARG A 51 12.98 -3.15 8.23
C ARG A 51 12.36 -4.12 7.23
N ASN A 52 11.03 -4.16 7.15
CA ASN A 52 10.30 -5.10 6.29
C ASN A 52 9.93 -4.51 4.91
N ILE A 53 10.27 -3.24 4.65
CA ILE A 53 10.14 -2.66 3.29
C ILE A 53 11.28 -3.19 2.41
N PRO A 54 10.98 -3.77 1.22
CA PRO A 54 11.99 -4.22 0.27
C PRO A 54 13.00 -3.13 -0.07
N ARG A 55 14.28 -3.49 -0.25
CA ARG A 55 15.38 -2.52 -0.47
C ARG A 55 15.15 -1.64 -1.70
N ASN A 56 14.64 -2.21 -2.78
CA ASN A 56 14.28 -1.49 -4.01
C ASN A 56 13.10 -0.52 -3.83
N LYS A 57 12.45 -0.52 -2.66
CA LYS A 57 11.36 0.41 -2.30
C LYS A 57 11.73 1.43 -1.25
N GLN A 58 12.95 1.35 -0.72
CA GLN A 58 13.42 2.35 0.22
C GLN A 58 13.79 3.62 -0.55
N PRO A 59 13.46 4.81 -0.01
CA PRO A 59 13.84 6.06 -0.65
C PRO A 59 15.37 6.20 -0.68
N GLU A 60 15.90 6.83 -1.74
CA GLU A 60 17.34 7.11 -1.85
C GLU A 60 17.84 8.02 -0.72
N LYS A 61 16.96 8.89 -0.21
CA LYS A 61 17.24 9.79 0.91
C LYS A 61 16.03 9.86 1.84
N GLY A 62 16.30 9.76 3.15
CA GLY A 62 15.30 9.90 4.20
C GLY A 62 14.67 8.57 4.60
N ASN A 63 13.56 8.66 5.33
CA ASN A 63 12.85 7.49 5.85
C ASN A 63 11.65 7.14 4.97
N PRO A 64 11.26 5.86 4.88
CA PRO A 64 10.00 5.49 4.26
C PRO A 64 8.81 6.20 4.92
N LEU A 65 7.89 6.69 4.10
CA LEU A 65 6.71 7.42 4.55
C LEU A 65 5.48 6.50 4.58
N PRO A 66 4.59 6.63 5.58
CA PRO A 66 3.28 6.00 5.53
C PRO A 66 2.38 6.63 4.44
N PRO A 67 1.30 5.94 4.00
CA PRO A 67 0.89 4.60 4.44
C PRO A 67 1.77 3.50 3.85
N GLN A 68 1.99 2.42 4.60
CA GLN A 68 2.64 1.20 4.09
C GLN A 68 1.76 -0.02 4.39
N ILE A 69 1.55 -0.86 3.38
CA ILE A 69 0.58 -1.98 3.45
C ILE A 69 1.34 -3.30 3.44
N PHE A 70 1.02 -4.14 4.41
CA PHE A 70 1.54 -5.48 4.53
C PHE A 70 0.39 -6.47 4.63
N ASN A 71 0.59 -7.66 4.10
CA ASN A 71 -0.25 -8.81 4.38
C ASN A 71 0.55 -9.76 5.25
N GLN A 72 0.26 -9.78 6.55
CA GLN A 72 1.13 -10.41 7.55
C GLN A 72 2.52 -9.76 7.53
N ASP A 73 3.56 -10.51 7.13
CA ASP A 73 4.95 -10.02 7.03
C ASP A 73 5.36 -9.76 5.57
N GLN A 74 4.45 -9.94 4.61
CA GLN A 74 4.71 -9.71 3.19
C GLN A 74 4.33 -8.28 2.80
N TYR A 75 5.28 -7.55 2.20
CA TYR A 75 5.02 -6.22 1.62
C TYR A 75 4.09 -6.33 0.41
N CYS A 76 3.04 -5.50 0.36
CA CYS A 76 2.03 -5.52 -0.71
C CYS A 76 2.21 -4.44 -1.79
N GLY A 77 3.31 -3.68 -1.77
CA GLY A 77 3.55 -2.62 -2.76
C GLY A 77 4.27 -3.11 -4.02
N CYS A 78 3.71 -2.81 -5.20
CA CYS A 78 4.42 -2.90 -6.48
C CYS A 78 5.56 -1.89 -6.56
N THR A 79 6.68 -2.25 -7.19
CA THR A 79 7.83 -1.37 -7.50
C THR A 79 7.47 -0.18 -8.37
N GLY A 80 6.56 -0.39 -9.33
CA GLY A 80 6.27 0.54 -10.43
C GLY A 80 7.07 0.22 -11.69
N GLU A 81 8.09 -0.64 -11.60
CA GLU A 81 8.91 -1.11 -12.73
C GLU A 81 8.38 -2.42 -13.32
N GLU A 82 7.40 -3.05 -12.67
CA GLU A 82 6.82 -4.28 -13.16
C GLU A 82 6.08 -4.08 -14.48
N SER A 83 6.38 -4.92 -15.47
CA SER A 83 5.67 -4.92 -16.75
C SER A 83 4.23 -5.47 -16.66
N SER A 84 3.81 -5.94 -15.48
CA SER A 84 2.48 -6.52 -15.22
C SER A 84 2.22 -6.57 -13.72
N ILE A 85 0.97 -6.38 -13.30
CA ILE A 85 0.56 -6.47 -11.89
C ILE A 85 0.84 -7.86 -11.28
N LEU A 86 0.86 -8.91 -12.11
CA LEU A 86 1.19 -10.27 -11.69
C LEU A 86 2.66 -10.44 -11.27
N LYS A 87 3.53 -9.46 -11.61
CA LYS A 87 4.93 -9.45 -11.19
C LYS A 87 5.15 -8.71 -9.87
N CYS A 88 4.13 -8.01 -9.37
CA CYS A 88 4.22 -7.39 -8.05
C CYS A 88 4.26 -8.48 -6.96
N PRO A 89 4.79 -8.17 -5.76
CA PRO A 89 4.64 -9.04 -4.60
C PRO A 89 3.15 -9.32 -4.33
N HIS A 90 2.75 -10.58 -4.49
CA HIS A 90 1.38 -11.05 -4.25
C HIS A 90 1.40 -12.47 -3.67
N ARG A 91 0.25 -12.95 -3.20
CA ARG A 91 0.08 -14.37 -2.83
C ARG A 91 0.08 -15.23 -4.09
N THR A 92 0.39 -16.51 -3.95
CA THR A 92 0.27 -17.47 -5.05
C THR A 92 -1.10 -17.35 -5.73
N LEU A 93 -1.11 -17.35 -7.06
CA LEU A 93 -2.34 -17.29 -7.84
C LEU A 93 -3.30 -18.40 -7.42
N GLY A 94 -4.59 -18.06 -7.30
CA GLY A 94 -5.64 -18.97 -6.81
C GLY A 94 -5.70 -19.13 -5.29
N VAL A 95 -4.77 -18.55 -4.52
CA VAL A 95 -4.78 -18.59 -3.05
C VAL A 95 -5.30 -17.27 -2.49
N ASN A 96 -6.62 -17.15 -2.41
CA ASN A 96 -7.32 -16.05 -1.77
C ASN A 96 -8.64 -16.53 -1.16
N ASN A 97 -9.24 -15.72 -0.30
CA ASN A 97 -10.58 -15.92 0.25
C ASN A 97 -11.52 -14.77 -0.16
N CYS A 98 -11.20 -14.11 -1.27
CA CYS A 98 -11.90 -12.92 -1.73
C CYS A 98 -13.15 -13.32 -2.51
N GLY A 99 -14.26 -12.61 -2.27
CA GLY A 99 -15.46 -12.70 -3.11
C GLY A 99 -15.45 -11.67 -4.24
N HIS A 100 -16.37 -11.78 -5.19
CA HIS A 100 -16.53 -10.81 -6.28
C HIS A 100 -16.81 -9.36 -5.80
N GLY A 101 -17.31 -9.19 -4.58
CA GLY A 101 -17.48 -7.87 -3.96
C GLY A 101 -16.17 -7.17 -3.57
N GLU A 102 -15.03 -7.87 -3.65
CA GLU A 102 -13.69 -7.38 -3.32
C GLU A 102 -12.82 -7.21 -4.58
N ASP A 103 -13.39 -7.35 -5.77
CA ASP A 103 -12.68 -7.18 -7.04
C ASP A 103 -12.20 -5.72 -7.18
N ALA A 104 -10.92 -5.56 -7.56
CA ALA A 104 -10.30 -4.25 -7.76
C ALA A 104 -10.25 -3.88 -9.25
N GLY A 105 -10.57 -2.63 -9.57
CA GLY A 105 -10.48 -2.06 -10.92
C GLY A 105 -9.74 -0.73 -10.94
N VAL A 106 -9.21 -0.37 -12.11
CA VAL A 106 -8.54 0.92 -12.35
C VAL A 106 -9.14 1.60 -13.58
N VAL A 107 -9.12 2.93 -13.60
CA VAL A 107 -9.43 3.74 -14.78
C VAL A 107 -8.14 4.34 -15.30
N CYS A 108 -7.79 4.04 -16.54
CA CYS A 108 -6.63 4.64 -17.21
C CYS A 108 -7.04 5.94 -17.90
N SER A 109 -6.28 7.01 -17.68
CA SER A 109 -6.36 8.22 -18.52
C SER A 109 -5.35 8.06 -19.65
N GLY A 110 -5.81 7.86 -20.88
CA GLY A 110 -4.92 7.82 -22.04
C GLY A 110 -4.54 9.24 -22.46
N GLU A 111 -3.25 9.50 -22.70
CA GLU A 111 -2.85 10.63 -23.53
C GLU A 111 -3.12 10.24 -24.99
N LEU A 112 -4.12 10.87 -25.60
CA LEU A 112 -4.31 10.79 -27.04
C LEU A 112 -3.17 11.59 -27.67
N LEU A 113 -2.06 10.93 -28.03
CA LEU A 113 -1.02 11.54 -28.84
C LEU A 113 -1.59 11.75 -30.25
N ILE A 114 -2.20 12.91 -30.46
CA ILE A 114 -2.56 13.38 -31.79
C ILE A 114 -1.25 13.81 -32.44
N TYR A 115 -0.70 12.96 -33.31
CA TYR A 115 0.33 13.39 -34.24
C TYR A 115 -0.34 14.32 -35.26
N LEU A 116 0.00 15.61 -35.21
CA LEU A 116 -0.32 16.60 -36.24
C LEU A 116 0.71 16.55 -37.36
#